data_AF-A0A3C0C615-F1
#
_entry.id   AF-A0A3C0C615-F1
#
_cell.length_a   1.000
_cell.length_b   1.000
_cell.length_c   1.000
_cell.angle_alpha   90.00
_cell.angle_beta   90.00
_cell.angle_gamma   90.00
#
_symmetry.space_group_name_H-M   'P 1'
#
loop_
_entity.id
_entity.type
_entity.pdbx_description
1 polymer ?
#
loop_
_entity_poly.entity_id
_entity_poly.type
_entity_poly.pdbx_seq_one_letter_code
_entity_poly.pdbx_strand_id
1 'polypeptide(L)'
;FFSVSIVIGINVATCGPIGFVGLLGPHICRKFVGTDHRKLALASLFFGGAFLVLCDTAARILWSPAEVPVGVLTSFIGSIFFLWLLVR
;
A
#
# COMPACT_ATOMS: atom_id res chain seq x y z
N PHE A 1 13.60 -13.84 1.83
CA PHE A 1 14.16 -13.04 0.73
C PHE A 1 13.71 -13.55 -0.63
N PHE A 2 14.08 -14.76 -1.05
CA PHE A 2 13.74 -15.29 -2.39
C PHE A 2 12.26 -15.18 -2.76
N SER A 3 11.34 -15.64 -1.89
CA SER A 3 9.90 -15.54 -2.13
C SER A 3 9.41 -14.09 -2.28
N VAL A 4 9.95 -13.18 -1.46
CA VAL A 4 9.58 -11.75 -1.50
C VAL A 4 10.07 -11.11 -2.80
N SER A 5 11.29 -11.41 -3.23
CA SER A 5 11.85 -10.91 -4.49
C SER A 5 11.05 -11.38 -5.70
N ILE A 6 10.64 -12.64 -5.74
CA ILE A 6 9.78 -13.16 -6.83
C ILE A 6 8.44 -12.44 -6.86
N VAL A 7 7.74 -12.35 -5.72
CA VAL A 7 6.40 -11.75 -5.66
C VAL A 7 6.45 -10.26 -6.00
N ILE A 8 7.40 -9.51 -5.44
CA ILE A 8 7.55 -8.08 -5.73
C ILE A 8 7.99 -7.88 -7.18
N GLY A 9 8.93 -8.69 -7.68
CA GLY A 9 9.41 -8.59 -9.06
C GLY A 9 8.30 -8.77 -10.08
N ILE A 10 7.45 -9.78 -9.90
CA ILE A 10 6.27 -10.01 -10.75
C ILE A 10 5.31 -8.82 -10.68
N ASN A 11 4.99 -8.33 -9.47
CA ASN A 11 4.06 -7.22 -9.29
C ASN A 11 4.55 -5.91 -9.93
N VAL A 12 5.83 -5.58 -9.78
CA VAL A 12 6.42 -4.37 -10.37
C VAL A 12 6.50 -4.50 -11.90
N ALA A 13 6.79 -5.69 -12.43
CA ALA A 13 6.81 -5.93 -13.86
C ALA A 13 5.42 -5.78 -14.51
N THR A 14 4.34 -6.13 -13.81
CA THR A 14 2.97 -6.06 -14.34
C THR A 14 2.30 -4.71 -14.11
N CYS A 15 2.49 -4.11 -12.93
CA CYS A 15 1.73 -2.93 -12.49
C CYS A 15 2.59 -1.65 -12.43
N GLY A 16 3.89 -1.76 -12.67
CA GLY A 16 4.84 -0.69 -12.40
C GLY A 16 5.18 -0.53 -10.91
N PRO A 17 6.06 0.42 -10.56
CA PRO A 17 6.46 0.66 -9.19
C PRO A 17 5.32 1.33 -8.38
N ILE A 18 4.90 0.68 -7.30
CA ILE A 18 3.89 1.20 -6.37
C ILE A 18 4.53 1.41 -5.00
N GLY A 19 4.49 2.64 -4.51
CA GLY A 19 5.11 3.04 -3.24
C GLY A 19 4.16 2.98 -2.04
N PHE A 20 4.76 2.95 -0.85
CA PHE A 20 4.15 3.15 0.48
C PHE A 20 3.13 2.12 0.98
N VAL A 21 2.45 1.36 0.13
CA VAL A 21 1.45 0.36 0.56
C VAL A 21 2.05 -0.67 1.53
N GLY A 22 3.27 -1.15 1.23
CA GLY A 22 4.00 -2.09 2.08
C GLY A 22 4.49 -1.52 3.42
N LEU A 23 4.52 -0.19 3.56
CA LEU A 23 4.80 0.47 4.85
C LEU A 23 3.50 0.75 5.59
N LEU A 24 2.52 1.35 4.91
CA LEU A 24 1.24 1.76 5.47
C LEU A 24 0.48 0.59 6.08
N GLY A 25 0.29 -0.50 5.32
CA GLY A 25 -0.49 -1.66 5.71
C GLY A 25 -0.07 -2.27 7.05
N PRO A 26 1.17 -2.80 7.19
CA PRO A 26 1.59 -3.42 8.43
C PRO A 26 1.66 -2.45 9.60
N HIS A 27 1.96 -1.16 9.40
CA HIS A 27 2.01 -0.19 10.50
C HIS A 27 0.62 0.14 11.06
N ILE A 28 -0.37 0.34 10.17
CA ILE A 28 -1.76 0.53 10.59
C ILE A 28 -2.27 -0.75 11.26
N CYS A 29 -2.13 -1.91 10.61
CA CYS A 29 -2.60 -3.18 11.15
C CYS A 29 -1.95 -3.55 12.49
N ARG A 30 -0.67 -3.19 12.72
CA ARG A 30 0.01 -3.43 13.99
C ARG A 30 -0.64 -2.66 15.16
N LYS A 31 -1.19 -1.47 14.93
CA LYS A 31 -1.95 -0.73 15.96
C LYS A 31 -3.27 -1.42 16.33
N PHE A 32 -3.89 -2.15 15.42
CA PHE A 32 -5.19 -2.81 15.63
C PHE A 32 -5.06 -4.26 16.13
N VAL A 33 -4.14 -5.05 15.55
CA VAL A 33 -4.04 -6.50 15.74
C VAL A 33 -2.90 -6.88 16.70
N GLY A 34 -2.00 -5.93 17.00
CA GLY A 34 -0.84 -6.14 17.87
C GLY A 34 0.37 -6.71 17.14
N THR A 35 1.26 -7.37 17.89
CA THR A 35 2.59 -7.81 17.43
C THR A 35 2.63 -9.25 16.90
N ASP A 36 1.52 -9.99 16.99
CA ASP A 36 1.44 -11.37 16.48
C ASP A 36 1.58 -11.37 14.93
N HIS A 37 2.72 -11.88 14.45
CA HIS A 37 3.08 -11.87 13.04
C HIS A 37 2.09 -12.61 12.14
N ARG A 38 1.45 -13.69 12.61
CA ARG A 38 0.52 -14.46 11.78
C ARG A 38 -0.76 -13.67 11.53
N LYS A 39 -1.29 -13.03 12.57
CA LYS A 39 -2.46 -12.17 12.46
C LYS A 39 -2.14 -10.87 11.73
N LEU A 40 -0.97 -10.29 11.98
CA LEU A 40 -0.50 -9.09 11.31
C LEU A 40 -0.35 -9.30 9.81
N ALA A 41 0.26 -10.41 9.38
CA ALA A 41 0.42 -10.75 7.97
C ALA A 41 -0.94 -10.83 7.27
N LEU A 42 -1.90 -11.57 7.85
CA LEU A 42 -3.24 -11.72 7.27
C LEU A 42 -4.00 -10.38 7.25
N ALA A 43 -3.96 -9.61 8.33
CA ALA A 43 -4.58 -8.30 8.39
C ALA A 43 -3.98 -7.34 7.36
N SER A 44 -2.65 -7.33 7.22
CA SER A 44 -1.95 -6.47 6.25
C SER A 44 -2.23 -6.85 4.79
N LEU A 45 -2.46 -8.15 4.51
CA LEU A 45 -2.87 -8.64 3.20
C LEU A 45 -4.21 -8.02 2.79
N PHE A 46 -5.23 -8.15 3.64
CA PHE A 46 -6.57 -7.64 3.36
C PHE A 46 -6.60 -6.11 3.34
N PHE A 47 -5.98 -5.46 4.33
CA PHE A 47 -5.97 -4.01 4.42
C PHE A 47 -5.19 -3.37 3.25
N GLY A 48 -4.00 -3.89 2.92
CA GLY A 48 -3.20 -3.39 1.82
C GLY A 48 -3.88 -3.55 0.47
N GLY A 49 -4.50 -4.72 0.23
CA GLY A 49 -5.25 -4.99 -1.00
C GLY A 49 -6.47 -4.07 -1.15
N ALA A 50 -7.29 -3.96 -0.10
CA ALA A 50 -8.45 -3.07 -0.12
C ALA A 50 -8.06 -1.60 -0.32
N PHE A 51 -7.01 -1.14 0.37
CA PHE A 51 -6.49 0.22 0.21
C PHE A 51 -6.03 0.51 -1.22
N LEU A 52 -5.32 -0.42 -1.85
CA LEU A 52 -4.83 -0.26 -3.22
C LEU A 52 -5.97 -0.22 -4.24
N VAL A 53 -6.99 -1.08 -4.09
CA VAL A 53 -8.20 -1.06 -4.94
C VAL A 53 -8.96 0.27 -4.80
N LEU A 54 -9.10 0.78 -3.58
CA LEU A 54 -9.73 2.09 -3.35
C LEU A 54 -8.94 3.22 -3.99
N CYS A 55 -7.61 3.19 -3.89
CA CYS A 55 -6.74 4.18 -4.54
C CYS A 55 -6.83 4.11 -6.07
N ASP A 56 -6.81 2.92 -6.67
CA ASP A 56 -6.94 2.74 -8.12
C ASP A 56 -8.30 3.25 -8.61
N THR A 57 -9.37 2.90 -7.90
CA THR A 57 -10.74 3.36 -8.22
C THR A 57 -10.83 4.89 -8.12
N ALA A 58 -10.28 5.48 -7.05
CA ALA A 58 -10.25 6.92 -6.88
C ALA A 58 -9.43 7.62 -7.99
N ALA A 59 -8.27 7.08 -8.34
CA ALA A 59 -7.42 7.60 -9.41
C ALA A 59 -8.16 7.64 -10.76
N ARG A 60 -8.95 6.61 -11.08
CA ARG A 60 -9.74 6.54 -12.31
C ARG A 60 -10.93 7.52 -12.33
N ILE A 61 -11.60 7.68 -11.19
CA ILE A 61 -12.82 8.51 -11.11
C ILE A 61 -12.48 10.00 -11.07
N LEU A 62 -11.51 10.41 -10.25
CA LEU A 62 -11.21 11.82 -9.99
C LEU A 62 -10.56 12.54 -11.18
N TRP A 63 -9.84 11.81 -12.05
CA TRP A 63 -9.04 12.42 -13.13
C TRP A 63 -9.48 12.07 -14.54
N SER A 64 -10.63 11.44 -14.73
CA SER A 64 -11.18 11.17 -16.07
C SER A 64 -11.27 12.44 -16.93
N PRO A 65 -10.75 12.46 -18.18
CA PRO A 65 -10.25 11.35 -19.02
C PRO A 65 -8.74 11.06 -18.91
N ALA A 66 -7.99 11.77 -18.05
CA ALA A 66 -6.56 11.57 -17.86
C ALA A 66 -6.29 10.44 -16.86
N GLU A 67 -5.39 9.52 -17.22
CA GLU A 67 -5.01 8.42 -16.34
C GLU A 67 -3.85 8.83 -15.44
N VAL A 68 -4.13 9.05 -14.16
CA VAL A 68 -3.09 9.29 -13.16
C VAL A 68 -2.58 7.93 -12.64
N PRO A 69 -1.25 7.70 -12.61
CA PRO A 69 -0.71 6.47 -12.04
C PRO A 69 -1.09 6.34 -10.57
N VAL A 70 -1.67 5.19 -10.18
CA VAL A 70 -2.08 4.92 -8.79
C VAL A 70 -0.93 5.11 -7.79
N GLY A 71 0.31 4.84 -8.21
CA GLY A 71 1.52 5.04 -7.41
C GLY A 71 1.74 6.48 -6.94
N VAL A 72 1.25 7.49 -7.67
CA VAL A 72 1.30 8.90 -7.25
C VAL A 72 0.36 9.11 -6.07
N LEU A 73 -0.88 8.61 -6.18
CA LEU A 73 -1.90 8.75 -5.15
C LEU A 73 -1.50 8.00 -3.87
N THR A 74 -1.02 6.76 -3.99
CA THR A 74 -0.56 5.98 -2.83
C THR A 74 0.67 6.59 -2.17
N SER A 75 1.58 7.18 -2.95
CA SER A 75 2.77 7.86 -2.39
C SER A 75 2.41 9.14 -1.66
N PHE A 76 1.45 9.92 -2.17
CA PHE A 76 0.98 11.13 -1.49
C PHE A 76 0.34 10.80 -0.13
N ILE A 77 -0.59 9.83 -0.10
CA ILE A 77 -1.25 9.37 1.14
C ILE A 77 -0.24 8.70 2.08
N GLY A 78 0.68 7.91 1.54
CA GLY A 78 1.72 7.25 2.31
C GLY A 78 2.71 8.23 2.95
N SER A 79 3.09 9.28 2.23
CA SER A 79 4.00 10.32 2.71
C SER A 79 3.40 11.09 3.88
N ILE A 80 2.14 11.53 3.78
CA ILE A 80 1.48 12.23 4.90
C ILE A 80 1.36 11.34 6.14
N PHE A 81 1.06 10.05 5.95
CA PHE A 81 1.03 9.09 7.05
C PHE A 81 2.42 8.87 7.68
N PHE A 82 3.45 8.75 6.85
CA PHE A 82 4.81 8.55 7.32
C PHE A 82 5.31 9.76 8.13
N LEU A 83 5.03 10.98 7.66
CA LEU A 83 5.33 12.20 8.40
C LEU A 83 4.61 12.25 9.75
N TRP A 84 3.33 11.85 9.79
CA TRP A 84 2.59 11.76 11.05
C TRP A 84 3.21 10.76 12.03
N LEU A 85 3.71 9.63 11.53
CA LEU A 85 4.40 8.62 12.34
C LEU A 85 5.78 9.11 12.82
N LEU A 86 6.49 9.92 12.04
CA LEU A 86 7.77 10.48 12.46
C LEU A 86 7.62 11.52 13.58
N VAL A 87 6.54 12.32 13.52
CA VAL A 87 6.24 13.35 14.52
C VAL A 87 5.68 12.75 15.82
N ARG A 88 5.16 11.51 15.80
CA ARG A 88 4.46 10.88 16.92
C ARG A 88 5.03 9.53 17.33
#